data_AF-A0A661LBT6-F1
#
_entry.id   AF-A0A661LBT6-F1
#
_cell.length_a   1.000
_cell.length_b   1.000
_cell.length_c   1.000
_cell.angle_alpha   90.00
_cell.angle_beta   90.00
_cell.angle_gamma   90.00
#
_symmetry.space_group_name_H-M   'P 1'
#
loop_
_entity.id
_entity.type
_entity.pdbx_description
1 polymer ?
#
loop_
_entity_poly.entity_id
_entity_poly.type
_entity_poly.pdbx_seq_one_letter_code
_entity_poly.pdbx_strand_id
1 'polypeptide(L)'
;MADSNHNNPSKWEILARERNSRVIVCHTPDTYVLADLAKSADRAMRGLRNYFVTGIDPHEAADLITRYYDIVLELHELIQTVCLKLNIKYRPPRAIKKILGMTNSQTYANEDPDSGP
;
A
#
# COMPACT_ATOMS: atom_id res chain seq x y z
N MET A 1 -27.77 30.62 -27.90
CA MET A 1 -26.65 29.67 -28.10
C MET A 1 -25.89 29.64 -26.79
N ALA A 2 -26.02 28.56 -26.02
CA ALA A 2 -25.34 28.42 -24.74
C ALA A 2 -24.19 27.43 -24.95
N ASP A 3 -22.96 27.91 -24.76
CA ASP A 3 -21.73 27.15 -24.90
C ASP A 3 -21.71 25.99 -23.89
N SER A 4 -22.02 24.80 -24.39
CA SER A 4 -21.81 23.55 -23.68
C SER A 4 -20.32 23.23 -23.71
N ASN A 5 -19.59 23.85 -22.78
CA ASN A 5 -18.20 23.53 -22.44
C ASN A 5 -18.15 22.04 -22.01
N HIS A 6 -17.99 21.15 -22.99
CA HIS A 6 -17.71 19.75 -22.78
C HIS A 6 -16.29 19.65 -22.23
N ASN A 7 -16.19 19.79 -20.91
CA ASN A 7 -14.96 19.55 -20.17
C ASN A 7 -14.73 18.04 -20.16
N ASN A 8 -14.29 17.50 -21.29
CA ASN A 8 -13.97 16.09 -21.41
C ASN A 8 -12.89 15.76 -20.37
N PRO A 9 -13.09 14.74 -19.53
CA PRO A 9 -12.15 14.41 -18.47
C PRO A 9 -10.80 14.10 -19.11
N SER A 10 -9.73 14.61 -18.50
CA SER A 10 -8.37 14.33 -18.90
C SER A 10 -8.08 12.83 -18.82
N LYS A 11 -7.08 12.37 -19.58
CA LYS A 11 -6.63 10.96 -19.59
C LYS A 11 -6.37 10.43 -18.16
N TRP A 12 -5.85 11.28 -17.28
CA TRP A 12 -5.57 10.91 -15.89
C TRP A 12 -6.83 10.81 -15.04
N GLU A 13 -7.84 11.65 -15.28
CA GLU A 13 -9.14 11.54 -14.63
C GLU A 13 -9.92 10.31 -15.10
N ILE A 14 -9.82 9.95 -16.39
CA ILE A 14 -10.42 8.70 -16.91
C ILE A 14 -9.76 7.49 -16.27
N LEU A 15 -8.42 7.45 -16.21
CA LEU A 15 -7.69 6.38 -15.55
C LEU A 15 -8.04 6.30 -14.07
N ALA A 16 -8.07 7.43 -13.35
CA ALA A 16 -8.44 7.51 -11.93
C ALA A 16 -9.87 7.02 -11.63
N ARG A 17 -10.76 7.03 -12.64
CA ARG A 17 -12.12 6.48 -12.54
C ARG A 17 -12.18 4.97 -12.75
N GLU A 18 -11.11 4.34 -13.26
CA GLU A 18 -11.06 2.88 -13.36
C GLU A 18 -10.93 2.25 -11.98
N ARG A 19 -11.74 1.21 -11.73
CA ARG A 19 -11.87 0.50 -10.44
C ARG A 19 -10.53 0.01 -9.86
N ASN A 20 -9.54 -0.22 -10.72
CA ASN A 20 -8.25 -0.79 -10.36
C ASN A 20 -7.12 0.24 -10.35
N SER A 21 -7.39 1.48 -10.73
CA SER A 21 -6.40 2.56 -10.68
C SER A 21 -6.25 3.07 -9.24
N ARG A 22 -5.04 3.47 -8.89
CA ARG A 22 -4.78 4.22 -7.67
C ARG A 22 -3.90 5.40 -8.03
N VAL A 23 -4.35 6.60 -7.69
CA VAL A 23 -3.55 7.83 -7.79
C VAL A 23 -2.99 8.12 -6.40
N ILE A 24 -1.67 8.28 -6.31
CA ILE A 24 -0.98 8.65 -5.07
C ILE A 24 -0.23 9.94 -5.35
N VAL A 25 -0.43 10.94 -4.50
CA VAL A 25 0.34 12.19 -4.53
C VAL A 25 1.52 12.02 -3.58
N CYS A 26 2.74 12.01 -4.14
CA CYS A 26 3.98 11.95 -3.37
C CYS A 26 4.50 13.37 -3.16
N HIS A 27 4.82 13.72 -1.91
CA HIS A 27 5.29 15.06 -1.53
C HIS A 27 6.80 15.10 -1.22
N THR A 28 7.48 13.96 -1.23
CA THR A 28 8.90 13.85 -0.90
C THR A 28 9.65 12.92 -1.86
N PRO A 29 10.96 13.13 -2.09
CA PRO A 29 11.82 12.22 -2.85
C PRO A 29 11.68 10.74 -2.43
N ASP A 30 11.65 10.47 -1.13
CA ASP A 30 11.55 9.11 -0.58
C ASP A 30 10.24 8.41 -1.00
N THR A 31 9.15 9.17 -1.10
CA THR A 31 7.85 8.63 -1.52
C THR A 31 7.72 8.46 -3.03
N TYR A 32 8.53 9.14 -3.85
CA TYR A 32 8.65 8.83 -5.28
C TYR A 32 9.30 7.48 -5.52
N VAL A 33 10.38 7.16 -4.77
CA VAL A 33 11.04 5.85 -4.86
C VAL A 33 10.05 4.72 -4.55
N LEU A 34 9.23 4.88 -3.51
CA LEU A 34 8.21 3.89 -3.17
C LEU A 34 7.16 3.70 -4.29
N ALA A 35 6.76 4.78 -4.96
CA ALA A 35 5.82 4.70 -6.08
C ALA A 35 6.43 3.96 -7.29
N ASP A 36 7.69 4.23 -7.62
CA ASP A 36 8.41 3.55 -8.70
C ASP A 36 8.62 2.06 -8.41
N LEU A 37 8.95 1.73 -7.16
CA LEU A 37 9.03 0.35 -6.68
C LEU A 37 7.67 -0.35 -6.75
N ALA A 38 6.58 0.31 -6.34
CA ALA A 38 5.24 -0.27 -6.38
C ALA A 38 4.82 -0.68 -7.80
N LYS A 39 5.16 0.14 -8.81
CA LYS A 39 4.93 -0.18 -10.23
C LYS A 39 5.70 -1.42 -10.67
N SER A 40 6.98 -1.53 -10.28
CA SER A 40 7.81 -2.69 -10.63
C SER A 40 7.38 -3.95 -9.88
N ALA A 41 7.01 -3.80 -8.61
CA ALA A 41 6.48 -4.87 -7.76
C ALA A 41 5.18 -5.46 -8.31
N ASP A 42 4.24 -4.64 -8.79
CA ASP A 42 3.00 -5.13 -9.43
C ASP A 42 3.32 -6.02 -10.64
N ARG A 43 4.23 -5.59 -11.52
CA ARG A 43 4.67 -6.38 -12.68
C ARG A 43 5.36 -7.67 -12.26
N ALA A 44 6.28 -7.59 -11.29
CA ALA A 44 7.04 -8.74 -10.81
C ALA A 44 6.12 -9.77 -10.14
N MET A 45 5.23 -9.35 -9.24
CA MET A 45 4.31 -10.24 -8.53
C MET A 45 3.26 -10.85 -9.45
N ARG A 46 2.79 -10.10 -10.46
CA ARG A 46 1.94 -10.66 -11.52
C ARG A 46 2.69 -11.71 -12.33
N GLY A 47 3.93 -11.41 -12.72
CA GLY A 47 4.82 -12.36 -13.38
C GLY A 47 4.96 -13.63 -12.54
N LEU A 48 5.44 -13.50 -11.31
CA LEU A 48 5.68 -14.61 -10.39
C LEU A 48 4.44 -15.49 -10.23
N ARG A 49 3.27 -14.89 -9.97
CA ARG A 49 2.00 -15.63 -9.83
C ARG A 49 1.54 -16.34 -11.10
N ASN A 50 1.86 -15.80 -12.28
CA ASN A 50 1.52 -16.43 -13.55
C ASN A 50 2.53 -17.52 -13.94
N TYR A 51 3.81 -17.35 -13.59
CA TYR A 51 4.90 -18.31 -13.87
C TYR A 51 4.95 -19.48 -12.90
N PHE A 52 4.21 -19.43 -11.78
CA PHE A 52 3.97 -20.56 -10.87
C PHE A 52 3.50 -21.85 -11.59
N VAL A 53 2.92 -21.72 -12.79
CA VAL A 53 2.38 -22.83 -13.57
C VAL A 53 3.34 -23.30 -14.68
N THR A 54 4.35 -22.51 -15.07
CA THR A 54 5.00 -22.67 -16.37
C THR A 54 6.53 -22.60 -16.40
N GLY A 55 7.26 -22.22 -15.32
CA GLY A 55 8.73 -22.14 -15.46
C GLY A 55 9.62 -21.84 -14.26
N ILE A 56 9.08 -21.58 -13.05
CA ILE A 56 9.89 -21.47 -11.82
C ILE A 56 9.48 -22.60 -10.87
N ASP A 57 10.43 -23.09 -10.07
CA ASP A 57 10.15 -24.08 -9.03
C ASP A 57 9.12 -23.52 -8.02
N PRO A 58 8.04 -24.26 -7.71
CA PRO A 58 6.99 -23.76 -6.82
C PRO A 58 7.48 -23.38 -5.41
N HIS A 59 8.51 -24.04 -4.88
CA HIS A 59 9.07 -23.70 -3.57
C HIS A 59 9.85 -22.39 -3.64
N GLU A 60 10.70 -22.22 -4.66
CA GLU A 60 11.42 -20.96 -4.88
C GLU A 60 10.45 -19.78 -5.02
N ALA A 61 9.36 -19.96 -5.78
CA ALA A 61 8.36 -18.93 -5.93
C ALA A 61 7.60 -18.62 -4.63
N ALA A 62 7.31 -19.64 -3.81
CA ALA A 62 6.68 -19.46 -2.50
C ALA A 62 7.59 -18.71 -1.53
N ASP A 63 8.88 -19.01 -1.52
CA ASP A 63 9.88 -18.34 -0.70
C ASP A 63 10.00 -16.85 -1.05
N LEU A 64 10.03 -16.53 -2.36
CA LEU A 64 10.04 -15.15 -2.84
C LEU A 64 8.77 -14.38 -2.45
N ILE A 65 7.60 -15.02 -2.54
CA ILE A 65 6.34 -14.41 -2.09
C ILE A 65 6.36 -14.14 -0.58
N THR A 66 6.84 -15.11 0.21
CA THR A 66 6.90 -14.99 1.66
C THR A 66 7.80 -13.82 2.05
N ARG A 67 9.02 -13.79 1.50
CA ARG A 67 9.97 -12.69 1.72
C ARG A 67 9.44 -11.33 1.26
N TYR A 68 8.69 -11.28 0.17
CA TYR A 68 8.02 -10.04 -0.25
C TYR A 68 7.06 -9.53 0.81
N TYR A 69 6.24 -10.41 1.41
CA TYR A 69 5.30 -10.01 2.45
C TYR A 69 6.01 -9.62 3.75
N ASP A 70 7.09 -10.30 4.14
CA ASP A 70 7.87 -9.94 5.32
C ASP A 70 8.40 -8.50 5.21
N ILE A 71 9.00 -8.15 4.07
CA ILE A 71 9.49 -6.78 3.79
C ILE A 71 8.35 -5.75 3.85
N VAL A 72 7.16 -6.10 3.35
CA VAL A 72 5.99 -5.22 3.40
C VAL A 72 5.51 -5.00 4.84
N LEU A 73 5.61 -6.02 5.71
CA LEU A 73 5.28 -5.91 7.13
C LEU A 73 6.31 -5.06 7.87
N GLU A 74 7.60 -5.28 7.65
CA GLU A 74 8.69 -4.45 8.22
C GLU A 74 8.53 -2.97 7.82
N LEU A 75 8.23 -2.70 6.54
CA LEU A 75 7.96 -1.34 6.07
C LEU A 75 6.73 -0.72 6.76
N HIS A 76 5.69 -1.52 6.97
CA HIS A 76 4.50 -1.08 7.69
C HIS A 76 4.82 -0.70 9.15
N GLU A 77 5.61 -1.50 9.86
CA GLU A 77 6.03 -1.22 11.23
C GLU A 77 6.87 0.06 11.32
N LEU A 78 7.80 0.25 10.37
CA LEU A 78 8.61 1.46 10.26
C LEU A 78 7.72 2.70 10.04
N ILE A 79 6.79 2.64 9.08
CA ILE A 79 5.86 3.75 8.80
C ILE A 79 5.02 4.05 10.04
N GLN A 80 4.50 3.02 10.71
CA GLN A 80 3.70 3.20 11.93
C GLN A 80 4.53 3.88 13.03
N THR A 81 5.78 3.47 13.23
CA THR A 81 6.70 4.05 14.22
C THR A 81 6.96 5.53 13.94
N VAL A 82 7.20 5.89 12.68
CA VAL A 82 7.40 7.29 12.27
C VAL A 82 6.12 8.10 12.48
N CYS A 83 4.97 7.57 12.07
CA CYS A 83 3.69 8.22 12.28
C CYS A 83 3.38 8.46 13.76
N LEU A 84 3.64 7.47 14.63
CA LEU A 84 3.49 7.63 16.08
C LEU A 84 4.38 8.74 16.64
N LYS A 85 5.66 8.77 16.26
CA LYS A 85 6.59 9.81 16.72
C LYS A 85 6.19 11.22 16.29
N LEU A 86 5.54 11.34 15.13
CA LEU A 86 5.10 12.62 14.58
C LEU A 86 3.63 12.94 14.89
N ASN A 87 2.96 12.12 15.70
CA ASN A 87 1.53 12.22 16.01
C ASN A 87 0.64 12.28 14.75
N ILE A 88 1.00 11.51 13.72
CA ILE A 88 0.24 11.37 12.48
C ILE A 88 -0.65 10.15 12.60
N LYS A 89 -1.95 10.32 12.37
CA LYS A 89 -2.90 9.20 12.33
C LYS A 89 -2.59 8.28 11.15
N TYR A 90 -2.11 7.07 11.44
CA TYR A 90 -1.87 6.03 10.45
C TYR A 90 -2.97 4.96 10.45
N ARG A 91 -3.41 4.55 9.26
CA ARG A 91 -4.38 3.46 9.08
C ARG A 91 -3.72 2.32 8.31
N PRO A 92 -3.44 1.18 8.96
CA PRO A 92 -2.86 0.02 8.29
C PRO A 92 -3.74 -0.47 7.12
N PRO A 93 -3.15 -0.87 5.98
CA PRO A 93 -3.86 -1.50 4.88
C PRO A 93 -4.65 -2.74 5.32
N ARG A 94 -5.83 -2.97 4.74
CA ARG A 94 -6.70 -4.11 5.09
C ARG A 94 -6.01 -5.47 4.97
N ALA A 95 -5.16 -5.64 3.96
CA ALA A 95 -4.40 -6.87 3.77
C ALA A 95 -3.43 -7.13 4.93
N ILE A 96 -2.71 -6.09 5.38
CA ILE A 96 -1.82 -6.16 6.54
C ILE A 96 -2.61 -6.49 7.81
N LYS A 97 -3.74 -5.82 8.04
CA LYS A 97 -4.63 -6.15 9.16
C LYS A 97 -5.03 -7.63 9.18
N LYS A 98 -5.34 -8.19 8.00
CA LYS A 98 -5.70 -9.60 7.87
C LYS A 98 -4.51 -10.52 8.17
N ILE A 99 -3.32 -10.19 7.68
CA ILE A 99 -2.10 -10.97 7.92
C ILE A 99 -1.76 -10.98 9.42
N LEU A 100 -1.87 -9.83 10.09
CA LEU A 100 -1.58 -9.67 11.51
C LEU A 100 -2.72 -10.16 12.44
N GLY A 101 -3.81 -10.71 11.89
CA GLY A 101 -4.96 -11.14 12.70
C GLY A 101 -5.71 -9.99 13.41
N MET A 102 -5.52 -8.74 12.98
CA MET A 102 -6.15 -7.57 13.58
C MET A 102 -7.65 -7.52 13.24
N THR A 103 -8.50 -7.47 14.27
CA THR A 103 -9.93 -7.16 14.10
C THR A 103 -10.14 -5.64 14.01
N ASN A 104 -11.24 -5.20 13.38
CA ASN A 104 -11.58 -3.78 13.19
C ASN A 104 -11.65 -2.96 14.49
N SER A 105 -11.63 -3.62 15.66
CA SER A 105 -11.74 -3.04 17.00
C SER A 105 -10.39 -2.69 17.64
N GLN A 106 -9.26 -3.13 17.08
CA GLN A 106 -7.93 -2.66 17.53
C GLN A 106 -7.63 -1.32 16.87
N THR A 107 -8.30 -0.28 17.36
CA THR A 107 -7.75 1.07 17.29
C THR A 107 -6.72 1.13 18.40
N TYR A 108 -5.44 1.32 18.06
CA TYR A 108 -4.42 1.58 19.06
C TYR A 108 -4.76 2.89 19.75
N ALA A 109 -5.53 2.80 20.84
CA ALA A 109 -5.70 3.86 21.79
C ALA A 109 -4.35 4.04 22.47
N ASN A 110 -3.87 5.28 22.49
CA ASN A 110 -2.86 5.71 23.43
C ASN A 110 -3.43 5.48 24.83
N GLU A 111 -2.95 4.46 25.52
CA GLU A 111 -2.91 4.51 26.97
C GLU A 111 -1.58 5.17 27.30
N ASP A 112 -1.61 6.49 27.46
CA ASP A 112 -0.59 7.21 28.21
C ASP A 112 -0.68 6.70 29.67
N PRO A 113 0.33 6.01 30.21
CA PRO A 113 0.31 5.56 31.60
C PRO A 113 0.87 6.66 32.53
N ASP A 114 0.57 7.94 32.28
CA ASP A 114 0.96 9.01 33.19
C ASP A 114 0.11 10.28 33.04
N SER A 115 -1.02 10.31 33.74
CA SER A 115 -1.65 11.54 34.19
C SER A 115 -2.43 11.19 35.46
N GLY A 116 -1.83 11.54 36.61
CA GLY A 116 -2.31 11.26 37.97
C GLY A 116 -3.67 11.89 38.32
N PRO A 117 -4.06 11.92 39.60
CA PRO A 117 -3.23 12.38 40.73
C PRO A 117 -2.72 11.31 41.70
#